data_AF-A0A349Z494-F1
#
_entry.id   AF-A0A349Z494-F1
#
_cell.length_a   1.000
_cell.length_b   1.000
_cell.length_c   1.000
_cell.angle_alpha   90.00
_cell.angle_beta   90.00
_cell.angle_gamma   90.00
#
_symmetry.space_group_name_H-M   'P 1'
#
loop_
_entity.id
_entity.type
_entity.pdbx_description
1 polymer ?
#
loop_
_entity_poly.entity_id
_entity_poly.type
_entity_poly.pdbx_seq_one_letter_code
_entity_poly.pdbx_strand_id
1 'polypeptide(L)'
;NYNAHLSAYPELDWHTISEDFVTSLGITWNAFTTQIEPHDYIAELFDAIARFNTILLDFDRDVWGYIALGHFKQKTVAGEIGSSTMPHKVNPIDF
;
A
#
# COMPACT_ATOMS: atom_id res chain seq x y z
N ASN A 1 -20.83 15.48 13.92
CA ASN A 1 -21.21 16.83 14.40
C ASN A 1 -21.88 17.56 13.24
N TYR A 2 -23.18 17.86 13.34
CA TYR A 2 -23.98 18.48 12.26
C TYR A 2 -24.46 19.89 12.63
N ASN A 3 -23.80 20.59 13.57
CA ASN A 3 -24.34 21.81 14.18
C ASN A 3 -24.69 22.92 13.17
N ALA A 4 -23.82 23.19 12.19
CA ALA A 4 -24.10 24.22 11.17
C ALA A 4 -25.28 23.83 10.25
N HIS A 5 -25.36 22.55 9.90
CA HIS A 5 -26.41 21.99 9.06
C HIS A 5 -27.78 22.06 9.77
N LEU A 6 -27.83 21.59 11.03
CA LEU A 6 -29.02 21.66 11.87
C LEU A 6 -29.45 23.10 12.18
N SER A 7 -28.51 24.05 12.27
CA SER A 7 -28.83 25.46 12.47
C SER A 7 -29.50 26.10 11.26
N ALA A 8 -29.20 25.64 10.04
CA ALA A 8 -29.73 26.20 8.81
C ALA A 8 -31.02 25.49 8.35
N TYR A 9 -31.06 24.16 8.47
CA TYR A 9 -32.17 23.31 8.05
C TYR A 9 -32.40 22.20 9.09
N PRO A 10 -33.08 22.50 10.21
CA PRO A 10 -33.32 21.54 11.29
C PRO A 10 -34.28 20.40 10.91
N GLU A 11 -35.05 20.55 9.84
CA GLU A 11 -36.05 19.59 9.35
C GLU A 11 -35.46 18.45 8.50
N LEU A 12 -34.21 18.59 8.04
CA LEU A 12 -33.55 17.58 7.21
C LEU A 12 -32.77 16.57 8.08
N ASP A 13 -32.87 15.29 7.73
CA ASP A 13 -32.08 14.24 8.36
C ASP A 13 -30.65 14.22 7.80
N TRP A 14 -29.80 15.04 8.39
CA TRP A 14 -28.40 15.16 8.02
C TRP A 14 -27.56 13.90 8.26
N HIS A 15 -28.01 12.99 9.11
CA HIS A 15 -27.33 11.72 9.33
C HIS A 15 -27.51 10.80 8.11
N THR A 16 -28.76 10.65 7.65
CA THR A 16 -29.07 9.87 6.44
C THR A 16 -28.47 10.50 5.19
N ILE A 17 -28.54 11.84 5.04
CA ILE A 17 -27.92 12.53 3.89
C ILE A 17 -26.39 12.31 3.84
N SER A 18 -25.72 12.31 5.00
CA SER A 18 -24.28 12.06 5.10
C SER A 18 -23.92 10.64 4.65
N GLU A 19 -24.68 9.63 5.08
CA GLU A 19 -24.51 8.24 4.67
C GLU A 19 -24.72 8.07 3.16
N ASP A 20 -25.85 8.56 2.64
CA ASP A 20 -26.19 8.49 1.21
C ASP A 20 -25.12 9.16 0.35
N PHE A 21 -24.64 10.33 0.77
CA PHE A 21 -23.60 11.05 0.03
C PHE A 21 -22.27 10.28 0.01
N VAL A 22 -21.79 9.82 1.17
CA VAL A 22 -20.50 9.10 1.25
C VAL A 22 -20.56 7.77 0.50
N THR A 23 -21.65 7.03 0.64
CA THR A 23 -21.85 5.76 -0.08
C THR A 23 -22.04 5.95 -1.58
N SER A 24 -22.63 7.06 -2.03
CA SER A 24 -22.71 7.40 -3.47
C SER A 24 -21.34 7.58 -4.14
N LEU A 25 -20.30 7.85 -3.35
CA LEU A 25 -18.91 7.92 -3.82
C LEU A 25 -18.22 6.55 -3.87
N GLY A 26 -18.91 5.46 -3.48
CA GLY A 26 -18.33 4.12 -3.37
C GLY A 26 -17.46 3.92 -2.14
N ILE A 27 -17.62 4.75 -1.10
CA ILE A 27 -16.85 4.69 0.14
C ILE A 27 -17.74 4.14 1.28
N THR A 28 -17.16 3.32 2.15
CA THR A 28 -17.84 2.88 3.38
C THR A 28 -17.95 4.05 4.37
N TRP A 29 -19.15 4.31 4.86
CA TRP A 29 -19.40 5.45 5.73
C TRP A 29 -18.99 5.20 7.19
N ASN A 30 -18.40 6.22 7.83
CA ASN A 30 -18.11 6.25 9.26
C ASN A 30 -18.97 7.34 9.94
N ALA A 31 -19.99 6.92 10.68
CA ALA A 31 -20.94 7.83 11.33
C ALA A 31 -20.33 8.67 12.46
N PHE A 32 -19.23 8.21 13.06
CA PHE A 32 -18.66 8.79 14.27
C PHE A 32 -17.25 9.30 14.03
N THR A 33 -17.16 10.60 13.74
CA THR A 33 -15.90 11.32 13.55
C THR A 33 -15.83 12.55 14.44
N THR A 34 -14.62 13.10 14.57
CA THR A 34 -14.45 14.47 15.09
C THR A 34 -14.53 15.45 13.91
N GLN A 35 -13.70 16.50 13.90
CA GLN A 35 -13.50 17.31 12.71
C GLN A 35 -12.86 16.50 11.56
N ILE A 36 -12.08 15.48 11.90
CA ILE A 36 -11.41 14.59 10.94
C ILE A 36 -11.93 13.15 11.10
N GLU A 37 -11.78 12.39 10.02
CA GLU A 37 -11.87 10.92 10.05
C GLU A 37 -10.71 10.37 10.92
N PRO A 38 -10.93 9.31 11.75
CA PRO A 38 -9.93 8.84 12.72
C PRO A 38 -8.67 8.19 12.11
N HIS A 39 -8.68 7.84 10.83
CA HIS A 39 -7.57 7.27 10.06
C HIS A 39 -7.21 5.82 10.41
N ASP A 40 -8.05 5.14 11.19
CA ASP A 40 -7.85 3.74 11.57
C ASP A 40 -7.76 2.82 10.34
N TYR A 41 -8.66 2.99 9.36
CA TYR A 41 -8.66 2.16 8.15
C TYR A 41 -7.41 2.36 7.27
N ILE A 42 -6.78 3.55 7.33
CA ILE A 42 -5.54 3.83 6.60
C ILE A 42 -4.38 3.09 7.28
N ALA A 43 -4.34 3.09 8.61
CA ALA A 43 -3.36 2.31 9.38
C ALA A 43 -3.52 0.81 9.09
N GLU A 44 -4.75 0.29 9.11
CA GLU A 44 -5.04 -1.11 8.77
C GLU A 44 -4.57 -1.50 7.36
N LEU A 45 -4.82 -0.64 6.37
CA LEU A 45 -4.38 -0.81 4.99
C LEU A 45 -2.84 -0.83 4.90
N PHE A 46 -2.17 0.13 5.52
CA PHE A 46 -0.71 0.24 5.48
C PHE A 46 -0.02 -0.89 6.24
N ASP A 47 -0.60 -1.36 7.34
CA ASP A 47 -0.11 -2.54 8.05
C ASP A 47 -0.24 -3.81 7.20
N ALA A 48 -1.32 -3.95 6.42
CA ALA A 48 -1.45 -5.06 5.48
C ALA A 48 -0.39 -5.01 4.38
N ILE A 49 -0.13 -3.82 3.81
CA ILE A 49 0.93 -3.62 2.81
C ILE A 49 2.30 -3.88 3.42
N ALA A 50 2.57 -3.42 4.64
CA ALA A 50 3.84 -3.64 5.32
C ALA A 50 4.11 -5.13 5.58
N ARG A 51 3.08 -5.89 5.97
CA ARG A 51 3.18 -7.35 6.12
C ARG A 51 3.46 -8.04 4.78
N PHE A 52 2.79 -7.63 3.71
CA PHE A 52 3.07 -8.14 2.37
C PHE A 52 4.51 -7.85 1.94
N ASN A 53 4.98 -6.61 2.13
CA ASN A 53 6.35 -6.22 1.82
C ASN A 53 7.38 -6.98 2.65
N THR A 54 7.04 -7.36 3.89
CA THR A 54 7.91 -8.20 4.73
C THR A 54 8.06 -9.61 4.14
N ILE A 55 6.97 -10.20 3.65
CA ILE A 55 7.02 -11.49 2.95
C ILE A 55 7.83 -11.38 1.65
N LEU A 56 7.63 -10.30 0.89
CA LEU A 56 8.39 -10.07 -0.33
C LEU A 56 9.89 -9.90 -0.04
N LEU A 57 10.25 -9.14 0.98
CA LEU A 57 11.64 -8.97 1.41
C LEU A 57 12.29 -10.30 1.84
N ASP A 58 11.53 -11.18 2.47
CA ASP A 58 11.99 -12.53 2.83
C ASP A 58 12.24 -13.37 1.56
N PHE A 59 11.30 -13.32 0.60
CA PHE A 59 11.47 -13.96 -0.71
C PHE A 59 12.69 -13.43 -1.47
N ASP A 60 12.91 -12.12 -1.49
CA ASP A 60 14.06 -11.50 -2.17
C ASP A 60 15.39 -11.96 -1.57
N ARG A 61 15.46 -12.08 -0.23
CA ARG A 61 16.62 -12.62 0.48
C ARG A 61 16.87 -14.09 0.17
N ASP A 62 15.82 -14.90 0.13
CA ASP A 62 15.91 -16.32 -0.22
C ASP A 62 16.39 -16.50 -1.67
N VAL A 63 15.79 -15.78 -2.63
CA VAL A 63 16.20 -15.85 -4.04
C VAL A 63 17.63 -15.37 -4.22
N TRP A 64 18.01 -14.28 -3.58
CA TRP A 64 19.39 -13.81 -3.56
C TRP A 64 20.33 -14.91 -3.05
N GLY A 65 19.97 -15.57 -1.95
CA GLY A 65 20.72 -16.68 -1.37
C GLY A 65 20.84 -17.87 -2.33
N TYR A 66 19.75 -18.26 -2.97
CA TYR A 66 19.74 -19.34 -3.95
C TYR A 66 20.60 -19.03 -5.20
N ILE A 67 20.64 -17.77 -5.64
CA ILE A 67 21.54 -17.31 -6.71
C ILE A 67 23.00 -17.38 -6.24
N ALA A 68 23.29 -16.94 -5.01
CA ALA A 68 24.64 -16.99 -4.44
C ALA A 68 25.17 -18.43 -4.29
N LEU A 69 24.30 -19.38 -3.96
CA LEU A 69 24.60 -20.81 -3.89
C LEU A 69 24.63 -21.52 -5.26
N GLY A 70 24.27 -20.81 -6.34
CA GLY A 70 24.27 -21.34 -7.70
C GLY A 70 23.11 -22.29 -8.02
N HIS A 71 22.06 -22.30 -7.20
CA HIS A 71 20.83 -23.04 -7.51
C HIS A 71 20.11 -22.46 -8.73
N PHE A 72 20.22 -21.15 -8.94
CA PHE A 72 19.70 -20.45 -10.12
C PHE A 72 20.80 -19.70 -10.87
N LYS A 73 20.61 -19.53 -12.19
CA LYS A 73 21.40 -18.64 -13.04
C LYS A 73 20.50 -17.53 -13.60
N GLN A 74 21.10 -16.37 -13.82
CA GLN A 74 20.41 -15.19 -14.34
C GLN A 74 20.67 -15.06 -15.84
N LYS A 75 19.63 -14.74 -16.60
CA LYS A 75 19.74 -14.44 -18.03
C LYS A 75 20.39 -13.07 -18.20
N THR A 76 21.38 -12.95 -19.06
CA THR A 76 22.03 -11.68 -19.39
C THR A 76 21.49 -11.12 -20.70
N VAL A 77 21.45 -9.78 -20.83
CA VAL A 77 21.21 -9.09 -22.09
C VAL A 77 22.53 -8.56 -22.63
N ALA A 78 22.74 -8.69 -23.95
CA ALA A 78 23.98 -8.22 -24.58
C ALA A 78 24.15 -6.71 -24.38
N GLY A 79 25.32 -6.30 -23.90
CA GLY A 79 25.66 -4.90 -23.62
C GLY A 79 25.47 -4.48 -22.16
N GLU A 80 24.81 -5.27 -21.33
CA GLU A 80 24.71 -5.00 -19.89
C GLU A 80 26.04 -5.29 -19.18
N ILE A 81 26.39 -4.42 -18.21
CA ILE A 81 27.62 -4.53 -17.43
C ILE A 81 27.26 -4.91 -15.99
N GLY A 82 27.55 -6.15 -15.60
CA GLY A 82 27.31 -6.59 -14.22
C GLY A 82 28.28 -6.00 -13.20
N SER A 83 29.51 -5.65 -13.60
CA SER A 83 30.48 -4.92 -12.77
C SER A 83 31.47 -4.14 -13.63
N SER A 84 31.82 -2.93 -13.19
CA SER A 84 32.79 -2.07 -13.88
C SER A 84 34.23 -2.61 -13.85
N THR A 85 34.56 -3.48 -12.90
CA THR A 85 35.92 -4.02 -12.71
C THR A 85 36.01 -5.54 -12.83
N MET A 86 34.88 -6.25 -12.79
CA MET A 86 34.80 -7.70 -12.87
C MET A 86 33.93 -8.13 -14.06
N PRO A 87 34.51 -8.34 -15.27
CA PRO A 87 33.74 -8.56 -16.50
C PRO A 87 32.93 -9.87 -16.53
N HIS A 88 33.17 -10.79 -15.59
CA HIS A 88 32.45 -12.07 -15.50
C HIS A 88 31.23 -12.02 -14.55
N LYS A 89 31.01 -10.89 -13.85
CA LYS A 89 29.96 -10.80 -12.83
C LYS A 89 28.59 -10.61 -13.47
N VAL A 90 27.61 -11.33 -12.91
CA VAL A 90 26.18 -11.14 -13.11
C VAL A 90 25.56 -11.07 -11.71
N ASN A 91 25.00 -9.92 -11.34
CA ASN A 91 24.54 -9.65 -9.98
C ASN A 91 23.00 -9.66 -9.92
N PRO A 92 22.43 -10.17 -8.83
CA PRO A 92 21.00 -10.08 -8.58
C PRO A 92 20.61 -8.66 -8.14
N ILE A 93 20.36 -7.75 -9.09
CA ILE A 93 20.15 -6.30 -8.83
C ILE A 93 18.69 -5.84 -8.79
N ASP A 94 17.76 -6.65 -9.27
CA ASP A 94 16.35 -6.27 -9.41
C ASP A 94 15.47 -6.62 -8.19
N PHE A 95 16.09 -7.16 -7.13
CA PHE A 95 15.46 -7.57 -5.87
C PHE A 95 15.70 -6.52 -4.78
#